data_AF-A0A4Q6C0D0-F1
#
_entry.id   AF-A0A4Q6C0D0-F1
#
_cell.length_a   1.000
_cell.length_b   1.000
_cell.length_c   1.000
_cell.angle_alpha   90.00
_cell.angle_beta   90.00
_cell.angle_gamma   90.00
#
_symmetry.space_group_name_H-M   'P 1'
#
loop_
_entity.id
_entity.type
_entity.pdbx_description
1 polymer ?
#
loop_
_entity_poly.entity_id
_entity_poly.type
_entity_poly.pdbx_seq_one_letter_code
_entity_poly.pdbx_strand_id
1 'polypeptide(L)' 'MGIDLPLVWAVIIVFAIMMYVVMDGFDLGIGMLFPFFQEKADRDVMMNTV' A
#
# COMPACT_ATOMS: atom_id res chain seq x y z
N MET A 1 11.47 -2.03 35.88
CA MET A 1 11.81 -2.13 34.45
C MET A 1 11.01 -1.04 33.75
N GLY A 2 11.68 0.00 33.25
CA GLY A 2 11.02 1.11 32.56
C GLY A 2 10.55 0.69 31.17
N ILE A 3 9.54 1.37 30.64
CA ILE A 3 9.11 1.18 29.26
C ILE A 3 10.23 1.67 28.35
N ASP A 4 10.69 0.80 27.46
CA ASP A 4 11.66 1.13 26.42
C ASP A 4 10.98 1.96 25.34
N LEU A 5 10.99 3.28 25.54
CA LEU A 5 10.43 4.26 24.62
C LEU A 5 10.97 4.11 23.18
N PRO A 6 12.30 3.93 22.96
CA PRO A 6 12.83 3.59 21.64
C PRO A 6 12.17 2.36 21.01
N LEU A 7 12.00 1.27 21.76
CA LEU A 7 11.36 0.05 21.24
C LEU A 7 9.90 0.29 20.84
N VAL A 8 9.14 1.03 21.66
CA VAL A 8 7.74 1.38 21.37
C VAL A 8 7.65 2.18 20.07
N TRP A 9 8.51 3.19 19.90
CA TRP A 9 8.54 3.98 18.68
C TRP A 9 8.97 3.17 17.45
N ALA A 10 9.93 2.25 17.61
CA ALA A 10 10.34 1.36 16.52
C ALA A 10 9.17 0.51 16.01
N VAL A 11 8.37 -0.06 16.93
CA VAL A 11 7.18 -0.85 16.57
C VAL A 11 6.15 0.03 15.85
N ILE A 12 5.87 1.23 16.35
CA ILE A 12 4.91 2.16 15.73
C ILE A 12 5.35 2.53 14.31
N ILE A 13 6.62 2.89 14.12
CA ILE A 13 7.16 3.30 12.82
C ILE A 13 7.14 2.14 11.82
N VAL A 14 7.58 0.95 12.24
CA VAL A 14 7.56 -0.24 11.37
C VAL A 14 6.12 -0.58 10.97
N PHE A 15 5.19 -0.53 11.92
CA PHE A 15 3.78 -0.77 11.63
C PHE A 15 3.19 0.27 10.67
N ALA A 16 3.49 1.57 10.88
CA ALA A 16 3.04 2.63 10.01
C ALA A 16 3.60 2.50 8.58
N ILE A 17 4.88 2.16 8.44
CA ILE A 17 5.52 1.91 7.13
C ILE A 17 4.89 0.69 6.45
N MET A 18 4.65 -0.40 7.20
CA MET A 18 3.97 -1.58 6.64
C MET A 18 2.58 -1.21 6.12
N MET A 19 1.77 -0.50 6.92
CA MET A 19 0.44 -0.06 6.51
C MET A 19 0.49 0.83 5.27
N TYR A 20 1.42 1.79 5.23
CA TYR A 20 1.64 2.64 4.07
C TYR A 20 1.96 1.82 2.81
N VAL A 21 2.89 0.87 2.89
CA VAL A 21 3.27 0.02 1.74
C VAL A 21 2.13 -0.89 1.29
N VAL A 22 1.32 -1.43 2.21
CA VAL A 22 0.19 -2.30 1.84
C VAL A 22 -0.93 -1.52 1.18
N MET A 23 -1.31 -0.38 1.75
CA MET A 23 -2.38 0.47 1.22
C MET A 23 -1.95 1.16 -0.08
N ASP A 24 -0.87 1.95 -0.05
CA ASP A 24 -0.43 2.70 -1.24
C ASP A 24 0.27 1.82 -2.27
N GLY A 25 0.95 0.74 -1.86
CA GLY A 25 1.67 -0.14 -2.80
C GLY A 25 0.74 -0.90 -3.73
N PHE A 26 -0.48 -1.19 -3.30
CA PHE A 26 -1.53 -1.74 -4.16
C PHE A 26 -1.97 -0.70 -5.21
N ASP A 27 -2.25 0.53 -4.79
CA ASP A 27 -2.66 1.62 -5.69
C ASP A 27 -1.58 1.96 -6.73
N LEU A 28 -0.31 2.04 -6.30
CA LEU A 28 0.84 2.24 -7.18
C LEU A 28 1.07 1.04 -8.13
N GLY A 29 0.82 -0.18 -7.66
CA GLY A 29 0.89 -1.39 -8.48
C GLY A 29 -0.15 -1.39 -9.60
N ILE A 30 -1.40 -1.03 -9.29
CA ILE A 30 -2.45 -0.83 -10.29
C ILE A 30 -2.05 0.25 -11.30
N GLY A 31 -1.56 1.40 -10.81
CA GLY A 31 -1.10 2.50 -11.67
C GLY A 31 0.03 2.11 -12.63
N MET A 32 0.97 1.27 -12.17
CA MET A 32 2.09 0.79 -12.99
C MET A 32 1.65 -0.25 -14.05
N LEU A 33 0.64 -1.07 -13.76
CA LEU A 33 0.10 -2.06 -14.69
C LEU A 33 -0.87 -1.45 -15.71
N PHE A 34 -1.54 -0.35 -15.37
CA PHE A 34 -2.51 0.36 -16.21
C PHE A 34 -2.09 0.63 -17.68
N PRO A 35 -0.86 1.08 -18.00
CA PRO A 35 -0.45 1.30 -19.39
C PRO A 35 -0.29 0.01 -20.21
N PHE A 36 -0.15 -1.15 -19.57
CA PHE A 36 0.01 -2.44 -20.25
C PHE A 36 -1.34 -3.12 -20.61
N PHE A 37 -2.45 -2.66 -20.02
CA PHE A 37 -3.79 -3.13 -20.37
C PHE A 37 -4.45 -2.18 -21.38
N GLN A 38 -4.66 -2.66 -22.61
CA GLN A 38 -5.19 -1.88 -23.76
C GLN A 38 -6.71 -1.98 -23.93
N GLU A 39 -7.39 -2.95 -23.31
CA GLU A 39 -8.85 -3.11 -23.39
C GLU A 39 -9.60 -2.26 -22.36
N LYS A 40 -10.63 -1.52 -22.82
CA LYS A 40 -11.46 -0.65 -21.98
C LYS A 40 -12.23 -1.39 -20.89
N ALA A 41 -12.63 -2.64 -21.13
CA ALA A 41 -13.38 -3.44 -20.17
C ALA A 41 -12.54 -3.82 -18.93
N ASP A 42 -11.26 -4.13 -19.13
CA ASP A 42 -10.35 -4.49 -18.03
C ASP A 42 -10.01 -3.28 -17.14
N ARG A 43 -9.95 -2.08 -17.74
CA ARG A 43 -9.72 -0.82 -16.99
C ARG A 43 -10.89 -0.47 -16.07
N ASP A 44 -12.12 -0.73 -16.49
CA ASP A 44 -13.32 -0.49 -15.66
C ASP A 44 -13.40 -1.47 -14.48
N VAL A 45 -12.93 -2.71 -14.61
CA VAL A 45 -12.85 -3.67 -13.50
C VAL A 45 -11.74 -3.28 -12.51
N MET A 46 -10.58 -2.83 -12.99
CA MET A 46 -9.49 -2.36 -12.13
C MET A 46 -9.89 -1.13 -11.31
N MET A 47 -10.62 -0.17 -11.88
CA MET A 47 -11.08 1.02 -11.15
C MET A 47 -12.21 0.73 -10.15
N ASN A 48 -13.01 -0.32 -10.36
CA ASN A 48 -14.08 -0.70 -9.41
C ASN A 48 -13.59 -1.61 -8.27
N THR A 49 -12.29 -1.94 -8.22
CA THR A 49 -11.69 -2.79 -7.16
C THR A 49 -10.98 -1.96 -6.07
N VAL A 50 -10.88 -0.63 -6.27
CA VAL A 50 -10.35 0.34 -5.31
C VAL A 50 -11.46 0.82 -4.37
#